data_AF-T0G3L0-F1
#
_entry.id   AF-T0G3L0-F1
#
_cell.length_a   1.000
_cell.length_b   1.000
_cell.length_c   1.000
_cell.angle_alpha   90.00
_cell.angle_beta   90.00
_cell.angle_gamma   90.00
#
_symmetry.space_group_name_H-M   'P 1'
#
loop_
_entity.id
_entity.type
_entity.pdbx_description
1 polymer ?
#
loop_
_entity_poly.entity_id
_entity_poly.type
_entity_poly.pdbx_seq_one_letter_code
_entity_poly.pdbx_strand_id
1 'polypeptide(L)'
;MPGSGKDLFLLSFAALDVLLLLIYNSYKEILPKELYAYVIGFDFFVLVIWVMELVTKFRKSKTPGTYFSMNWYEIVGVIPFYFLRPFLLLRGIKILIAFYKLGQSGQNLSDIVTREITFRFRDVIVDTIADAVFLHSLERVEEVMIRLDYSRLAKRAFELHQDEFNAKVNESLQSKFLLGELSRIPFMGEVSKRLGEDISSMITEVLENEVTGEIMKQVTEAILKEMANHVKKLPLERITRPLETPIEIKSQSENKFEKENPTTPPEEKPL
;
A
#
# COMPACT_ATOMS: atom_id res chain seq x y z
N MET A 1 4.84 -17.06 -32.66
CA MET A 1 4.37 -17.91 -31.55
C MET A 1 2.87 -17.70 -31.38
N PRO A 2 2.08 -18.76 -31.15
CA PRO A 2 0.67 -18.59 -30.83
C PRO A 2 0.53 -17.85 -29.50
N GLY A 3 -0.18 -16.72 -29.47
CA GLY A 3 -0.38 -15.92 -28.26
C GLY A 3 0.48 -14.65 -28.19
N SER A 4 0.88 -14.09 -29.33
CA SER A 4 1.45 -12.72 -29.33
C SER A 4 0.36 -11.73 -28.88
N GLY A 5 0.72 -10.64 -28.19
CA GLY A 5 -0.26 -9.63 -27.75
C GLY A 5 -1.16 -9.14 -28.91
N LYS A 6 -0.61 -9.09 -30.13
CA LYS A 6 -1.36 -8.79 -31.37
C LYS A 6 -2.50 -9.79 -31.65
N ASP A 7 -2.28 -11.08 -31.41
CA ASP A 7 -3.30 -12.12 -31.59
C ASP A 7 -4.47 -11.93 -30.60
N LEU A 8 -4.18 -11.53 -29.36
CA LEU A 8 -5.18 -11.27 -28.33
C LEU A 8 -5.99 -10.00 -28.63
N PHE A 9 -5.32 -8.93 -29.08
CA PHE A 9 -6.00 -7.71 -29.53
C PHE A 9 -6.93 -7.99 -30.70
N LEU A 10 -6.46 -8.69 -31.75
CA LEU A 10 -7.28 -9.05 -32.91
C LEU A 10 -8.50 -9.91 -32.53
N LEU A 11 -8.32 -10.84 -31.58
CA LEU A 11 -9.41 -11.66 -31.06
C LEU A 11 -10.44 -10.82 -30.29
N SER A 12 -9.99 -9.86 -29.48
CA SER A 12 -10.88 -8.96 -28.73
C SER A 12 -11.70 -8.08 -29.67
N PHE A 13 -11.09 -7.55 -30.73
CA PHE A 13 -11.82 -6.81 -31.77
C PHE A 13 -12.85 -7.69 -32.49
N ALA A 14 -12.51 -8.94 -32.83
CA ALA A 14 -13.46 -9.88 -33.43
C ALA A 14 -14.61 -10.24 -32.47
N ALA A 15 -14.32 -10.41 -31.18
CA ALA A 15 -15.36 -10.68 -30.17
C ALA A 15 -16.29 -9.49 -29.99
N LEU A 16 -15.75 -8.28 -29.98
CA LEU A 16 -16.54 -7.04 -29.91
C LEU A 16 -17.42 -6.89 -31.15
N ASP A 17 -16.88 -7.13 -32.34
CA ASP A 17 -17.63 -7.11 -33.60
C ASP A 17 -18.81 -8.10 -33.62
N VAL A 18 -18.54 -9.36 -33.27
CA VAL A 18 -19.58 -10.40 -33.16
C VAL A 18 -20.65 -10.00 -32.13
N LEU A 19 -20.25 -9.45 -30.99
CA LEU A 19 -21.18 -8.97 -29.97
C LEU A 19 -22.02 -7.79 -30.47
N LEU A 20 -21.42 -6.86 -31.20
CA LEU A 20 -22.11 -5.70 -31.77
C LEU A 20 -23.14 -6.13 -32.80
N LEU A 21 -22.79 -7.09 -33.67
CA LEU A 21 -23.71 -7.71 -34.63
C LEU A 21 -24.83 -8.47 -33.94
N LEU A 22 -24.53 -9.21 -32.87
CA LEU A 22 -25.53 -9.98 -32.12
C LEU A 22 -26.53 -9.06 -31.42
N ILE A 23 -26.05 -7.99 -30.77
CA ILE A 23 -26.91 -6.98 -30.14
C ILE A 23 -27.76 -6.28 -31.20
N TYR A 24 -27.16 -5.82 -32.31
CA TYR A 24 -27.92 -5.17 -33.37
C TYR A 24 -29.00 -6.10 -33.94
N ASN A 25 -28.67 -7.36 -34.22
CA ASN A 25 -29.62 -8.32 -34.76
C ASN A 25 -30.73 -8.67 -33.76
N SER A 26 -30.41 -8.75 -32.46
CA SER A 26 -31.38 -9.06 -31.40
C SER A 26 -32.34 -7.91 -31.09
N TYR A 27 -31.90 -6.66 -31.26
CA TYR A 27 -32.68 -5.45 -30.92
C TYR A 27 -33.00 -4.59 -32.14
N LYS A 28 -32.99 -5.19 -33.34
CA LYS A 28 -33.19 -4.51 -34.63
C LYS A 28 -34.51 -3.72 -34.71
N GLU A 29 -35.51 -4.14 -33.95
CA GLU A 29 -36.83 -3.50 -33.87
C GLU A 29 -36.84 -2.24 -32.99
N ILE A 30 -35.90 -2.15 -32.04
CA ILE A 30 -35.83 -1.07 -31.02
C ILE A 30 -34.75 -0.04 -31.38
N LEU A 31 -33.70 -0.45 -32.09
CA LEU A 31 -32.53 0.39 -32.40
C LEU A 31 -32.75 1.31 -33.63
N PRO A 32 -32.26 2.57 -33.58
CA PRO A 32 -32.26 3.48 -34.73
C PRO A 32 -31.58 2.89 -35.97
N LYS A 33 -32.16 3.14 -37.15
CA LYS A 33 -31.62 2.69 -38.44
C LYS A 33 -30.23 3.25 -38.75
N GLU A 34 -29.86 4.38 -38.15
CA GLU A 34 -28.54 4.99 -38.29
C GLU A 34 -27.44 4.14 -37.66
N LEU A 35 -27.73 3.41 -36.57
CA LEU A 35 -26.77 2.52 -35.92
C LEU A 35 -26.38 1.34 -36.82
N TYR A 36 -27.25 0.94 -37.75
CA TYR A 36 -26.92 -0.10 -38.72
C TYR A 36 -25.70 0.25 -39.56
N ALA A 37 -25.62 1.50 -40.04
CA ALA A 37 -24.52 1.96 -40.88
C ALA A 37 -23.18 1.97 -40.11
N TYR A 38 -23.21 2.33 -38.83
CA TYR A 38 -22.02 2.28 -37.97
C TYR A 38 -21.59 0.85 -37.67
N VAL A 39 -22.53 -0.04 -37.37
CA VAL A 39 -22.24 -1.46 -37.08
C VAL A 39 -21.67 -2.16 -38.30
N ILE A 40 -22.27 -1.99 -39.48
CA ILE A 40 -21.75 -2.61 -40.71
C ILE A 40 -20.42 -1.98 -41.16
N GLY A 41 -20.23 -0.68 -40.95
CA GLY A 41 -18.96 0.00 -41.20
C GLY A 41 -17.84 -0.52 -40.29
N PHE A 42 -18.15 -0.77 -39.02
CA PHE A 42 -17.24 -1.38 -38.06
C PHE A 42 -16.92 -2.84 -38.40
N ASP A 43 -17.92 -3.65 -38.76
CA ASP A 43 -17.73 -5.04 -39.22
C ASP A 43 -16.83 -5.11 -40.45
N PHE A 44 -17.04 -4.22 -41.42
CA PHE A 44 -16.19 -4.15 -42.60
C PHE A 44 -14.74 -3.77 -42.25
N PHE A 45 -14.55 -2.83 -41.33
CA PHE A 45 -13.22 -2.45 -40.83
C PHE A 45 -12.50 -3.63 -40.16
N VAL A 46 -13.19 -4.37 -39.29
CA VAL A 46 -12.64 -5.56 -38.62
C VAL A 46 -12.33 -6.66 -39.64
N LEU A 47 -13.19 -6.88 -40.63
CA LEU A 47 -12.94 -7.80 -41.74
C LEU A 47 -11.65 -7.43 -42.48
N VAL A 48 -11.46 -6.16 -42.87
CA VAL A 48 -10.27 -5.72 -43.63
C VAL A 48 -9.00 -5.97 -42.84
N ILE A 49 -8.99 -5.69 -41.54
CA ILE A 49 -7.85 -5.97 -40.66
C ILE A 49 -7.54 -7.48 -40.65
N TRP A 50 -8.57 -8.31 -40.51
CA TRP A 50 -8.39 -9.76 -40.48
C TRP A 50 -7.92 -10.34 -41.81
N VAL A 51 -8.42 -9.84 -42.95
CA VAL A 51 -7.91 -10.18 -44.29
C VAL A 51 -6.43 -9.83 -44.39
N MET A 52 -6.05 -8.61 -43.98
CA MET A 52 -4.68 -8.15 -44.06
C MET A 52 -3.74 -9.02 -43.22
N GLU A 53 -4.15 -9.37 -41.99
CA GLU A 53 -3.40 -10.29 -41.14
C GLU A 53 -3.29 -11.69 -41.77
N LEU A 54 -4.40 -12.23 -42.30
CA LEU A 54 -4.41 -13.55 -42.94
C LEU A 54 -3.45 -13.60 -44.14
N VAL A 55 -3.47 -12.56 -44.99
CA VAL A 55 -2.58 -12.43 -46.16
C VAL A 55 -1.12 -12.30 -45.71
N THR A 56 -0.82 -11.50 -44.69
CA THR A 56 0.57 -11.35 -44.21
C THR A 56 1.10 -12.65 -43.61
N LYS A 57 0.28 -13.40 -42.85
CA LYS A 57 0.63 -14.72 -42.31
C LYS A 57 0.79 -15.76 -43.42
N PHE A 58 -0.10 -15.73 -44.42
CA PHE A 58 0.00 -16.60 -45.58
C PHE A 58 1.31 -16.38 -46.34
N ARG A 59 1.68 -15.11 -46.60
CA ARG A 59 2.95 -14.74 -47.27
C ARG A 59 4.20 -15.13 -46.48
N LYS A 60 4.13 -15.12 -45.15
CA LYS A 60 5.25 -15.50 -44.26
C LYS A 60 5.35 -17.01 -44.03
N SER A 61 4.33 -17.78 -44.40
CA SER A 61 4.32 -19.23 -44.22
C SER A 61 5.21 -19.89 -45.27
N LYS A 62 6.15 -20.74 -44.82
CA LYS A 62 7.01 -21.56 -45.72
C LYS A 62 6.23 -22.67 -46.43
N THR A 63 5.02 -23.01 -45.93
CA THR A 63 4.20 -24.11 -46.46
C THR A 63 2.73 -23.66 -46.51
N PRO A 64 2.20 -23.23 -47.67
CA PRO A 64 0.85 -22.65 -47.75
C PRO A 64 -0.26 -23.67 -47.52
N GLY A 65 -0.10 -24.92 -47.94
CA GLY A 65 -1.12 -25.97 -47.78
C GLY A 65 -1.36 -26.36 -46.32
N THR A 66 -0.30 -26.55 -45.54
CA THR A 66 -0.40 -26.85 -44.10
C THR A 66 -1.01 -25.67 -43.33
N TYR A 67 -0.71 -24.44 -43.73
CA TYR A 67 -1.30 -23.24 -43.13
C TYR A 67 -2.82 -23.19 -43.34
N PHE A 68 -3.29 -23.52 -44.55
CA PHE A 68 -4.72 -23.56 -44.86
C PHE A 68 -5.46 -24.62 -44.03
N SER A 69 -4.94 -25.85 -43.98
CA SER A 69 -5.55 -26.93 -43.19
C SER A 69 -5.60 -26.62 -41.69
N MET A 70 -4.59 -25.95 -41.15
CA MET A 70 -4.51 -25.65 -39.71
C MET A 70 -5.27 -24.38 -39.29
N ASN A 71 -5.64 -23.51 -40.24
CA ASN A 71 -6.32 -22.24 -39.98
C ASN A 71 -7.59 -22.07 -40.84
N TRP A 72 -8.22 -23.16 -41.27
CA TRP A 72 -9.42 -23.16 -42.12
C TRP A 72 -10.55 -22.29 -41.54
N TYR A 73 -10.67 -22.24 -40.21
CA TYR A 73 -11.66 -21.42 -39.51
C TYR A 73 -11.45 -19.91 -39.70
N GLU A 74 -10.20 -19.43 -39.81
CA GLU A 74 -9.92 -18.01 -40.08
C GLU A 74 -10.36 -17.64 -41.50
N ILE A 75 -10.16 -18.56 -42.45
CA ILE A 75 -10.57 -18.37 -43.85
C ILE A 75 -12.09 -18.33 -43.95
N VAL A 76 -12.79 -19.25 -43.25
CA VAL A 76 -14.26 -19.26 -43.20
C VAL A 76 -14.80 -17.98 -42.59
N GLY A 77 -14.19 -17.48 -41.52
CA GLY A 77 -14.64 -16.25 -40.84
C GLY A 77 -14.46 -14.97 -41.64
N VAL A 78 -13.44 -14.92 -42.51
CA VAL A 78 -13.12 -13.74 -43.32
C VAL A 78 -14.11 -13.53 -44.49
N ILE A 79 -14.86 -14.56 -44.86
CA ILE A 79 -15.90 -14.46 -45.89
C ILE A 79 -16.95 -13.42 -45.43
N PRO A 80 -17.42 -12.50 -46.30
CA PRO A 80 -18.34 -11.41 -45.95
C PRO A 80 -19.78 -11.91 -45.69
N PHE A 81 -19.93 -12.84 -44.74
CA PHE A 81 -21.19 -13.34 -44.23
C PHE A 81 -21.20 -13.25 -42.70
N TYR A 82 -22.18 -12.53 -42.15
CA TYR A 82 -22.29 -12.26 -40.71
C TYR A 82 -22.36 -13.53 -39.85
N PHE A 83 -22.99 -14.61 -40.34
CA PHE A 83 -23.12 -15.87 -39.59
C PHE A 83 -21.79 -16.67 -39.51
N LEU A 84 -20.79 -16.31 -40.32
CA LEU A 84 -19.47 -16.92 -40.29
C LEU A 84 -18.50 -16.19 -39.33
N ARG A 85 -18.86 -15.00 -38.85
CA ARG A 85 -18.03 -14.21 -37.91
C ARG A 85 -17.65 -14.94 -36.62
N PRO A 86 -18.52 -15.77 -36.02
CA PRO A 86 -18.13 -16.54 -34.84
C PRO A 86 -16.95 -17.50 -35.09
N PHE A 87 -16.68 -17.94 -36.33
CA PHE A 87 -15.53 -18.81 -36.63
C PHE A 87 -14.19 -18.13 -36.37
N LEU A 88 -14.09 -16.79 -36.41
CA LEU A 88 -12.85 -16.09 -36.03
C LEU A 88 -12.51 -16.30 -34.56
N LEU A 89 -13.52 -16.52 -33.71
CA LEU A 89 -13.35 -16.78 -32.28
C LEU A 89 -12.76 -18.17 -31.99
N LEU A 90 -12.78 -19.09 -32.96
CA LEU A 90 -12.10 -20.40 -32.84
C LEU A 90 -10.58 -20.24 -32.70
N ARG A 91 -10.02 -19.12 -33.16
CA ARG A 91 -8.63 -18.75 -32.85
C ARG A 91 -8.38 -18.66 -31.35
N GLY A 92 -9.38 -18.22 -30.58
CA GLY A 92 -9.35 -18.17 -29.12
C GLY A 92 -9.14 -19.54 -28.50
N ILE A 93 -9.80 -20.59 -29.02
CA ILE A 93 -9.57 -21.97 -28.57
C ILE A 93 -8.13 -22.41 -28.86
N LYS A 94 -7.55 -22.07 -30.02
CA LYS A 94 -6.15 -22.38 -30.32
C LYS A 94 -5.18 -21.67 -29.37
N ILE A 95 -5.46 -20.41 -29.03
CA ILE A 95 -4.68 -19.66 -28.03
C ILE A 95 -4.83 -20.31 -26.64
N LEU A 96 -6.05 -20.73 -26.27
CA LEU A 96 -6.32 -21.42 -25.02
C LEU A 96 -5.56 -22.75 -24.93
N ILE A 97 -5.55 -23.56 -25.99
CA ILE A 97 -4.77 -24.80 -26.08
C ILE A 97 -3.28 -24.50 -26.00
N ALA A 98 -2.80 -23.45 -26.68
CA ALA A 98 -1.39 -23.04 -26.60
C ALA A 98 -1.01 -22.59 -25.18
N PHE A 99 -1.89 -21.86 -24.50
CA PHE A 99 -1.72 -21.42 -23.11
C PHE A 99 -1.73 -22.61 -22.15
N TYR A 100 -2.66 -23.55 -22.32
CA TYR A 100 -2.74 -24.77 -21.55
C TYR A 100 -1.49 -25.64 -21.73
N LYS A 101 -1.04 -25.83 -22.98
CA LYS A 101 0.19 -26.56 -23.31
C LYS A 101 1.44 -25.86 -22.74
N LEU A 102 1.47 -24.53 -22.74
CA LEU A 102 2.54 -23.75 -22.13
C LEU A 102 2.55 -23.89 -20.59
N GLY A 103 1.37 -23.86 -19.96
CA GLY A 103 1.21 -24.09 -18.53
C GLY A 103 1.59 -25.51 -18.11
N GLN A 104 1.25 -26.51 -18.91
CA GLN A 104 1.59 -27.92 -18.65
C GLN A 104 3.08 -28.25 -18.89
N SER A 105 3.75 -27.50 -19.77
CA SER A 105 5.21 -27.58 -19.95
C SER A 105 5.98 -26.81 -18.86
N GLY A 106 5.27 -26.23 -17.88
CA GLY A 106 5.77 -25.32 -16.86
C GLY A 106 6.37 -26.00 -15.64
N GLN A 107 7.54 -26.62 -15.79
CA GLN A 107 8.37 -26.92 -14.61
C GLN A 107 8.99 -25.66 -13.98
N ASN A 108 8.98 -24.49 -14.66
CA ASN A 108 9.70 -23.29 -14.18
C ASN A 108 8.91 -21.96 -14.23
N LEU A 109 7.69 -21.90 -14.78
CA LEU A 109 6.93 -20.64 -14.88
C LEU A 109 6.12 -20.33 -13.62
N SER A 110 5.68 -21.35 -12.89
CA SER A 110 4.93 -21.19 -11.63
C SER A 110 5.77 -20.48 -10.57
N ASP A 111 7.05 -20.82 -10.44
CA ASP A 111 7.90 -20.32 -9.37
C ASP A 111 8.36 -18.87 -9.55
N ILE A 112 8.39 -18.39 -10.80
CA ILE A 112 8.81 -17.01 -11.14
C ILE A 112 7.59 -16.07 -11.12
N VAL A 113 6.47 -16.48 -11.71
CA VAL A 113 5.27 -15.62 -11.81
C VAL A 113 4.54 -15.53 -10.48
N THR A 114 4.44 -16.62 -9.71
CA THR A 114 3.76 -16.62 -8.41
C THR A 114 4.55 -15.84 -7.37
N ARG A 115 5.88 -15.80 -7.46
CA ARG A 115 6.75 -15.14 -6.47
C ARG A 115 6.89 -13.64 -6.69
N GLU A 116 6.82 -13.14 -7.92
CA GLU A 116 6.93 -11.69 -8.15
C GLU A 116 5.57 -10.98 -8.02
N ILE A 117 4.49 -11.63 -8.45
CA ILE A 117 3.15 -11.02 -8.49
C ILE A 117 2.47 -11.08 -7.11
N THR A 118 2.55 -12.22 -6.41
CA THR A 118 1.86 -12.37 -5.10
C THR A 118 2.41 -11.42 -4.05
N PHE A 119 3.72 -11.15 -4.05
CA PHE A 119 4.31 -10.25 -3.07
C PHE A 119 3.92 -8.79 -3.32
N ARG A 120 3.99 -8.31 -4.56
CA ARG A 120 3.69 -6.89 -4.86
C ARG A 120 2.22 -6.51 -4.67
N PHE A 121 1.29 -7.39 -5.04
CA PHE A 121 -0.14 -7.09 -4.89
C PHE A 121 -0.63 -7.25 -3.46
N ARG A 122 -0.09 -8.22 -2.70
CA ARG A 122 -0.42 -8.35 -1.29
C ARG A 122 0.05 -7.12 -0.53
N ASP A 123 1.32 -6.72 -0.71
CA ASP A 123 1.88 -5.66 0.11
C ASP A 123 1.21 -4.31 -0.22
N VAL A 124 0.96 -3.98 -1.50
CA VAL A 124 0.27 -2.72 -1.87
C VAL A 124 -1.19 -2.68 -1.40
N ILE A 125 -1.95 -3.76 -1.59
CA ILE A 125 -3.38 -3.79 -1.22
C ILE A 125 -3.55 -3.85 0.30
N VAL A 126 -2.77 -4.70 0.99
CA VAL A 126 -2.82 -4.84 2.45
C VAL A 126 -2.38 -3.54 3.11
N ASP A 127 -1.32 -2.89 2.62
CA ASP A 127 -0.84 -1.63 3.19
C ASP A 127 -1.85 -0.50 3.01
N THR A 128 -2.47 -0.40 1.82
CA THR A 128 -3.49 0.63 1.56
C THR A 128 -4.72 0.44 2.46
N ILE A 129 -5.15 -0.82 2.65
CA ILE A 129 -6.27 -1.13 3.55
C ILE A 129 -5.88 -0.86 5.01
N ALA A 130 -4.68 -1.25 5.43
CA ALA A 130 -4.17 -1.02 6.79
C ALA A 130 -4.08 0.48 7.12
N ASP A 131 -3.55 1.29 6.19
CA ASP A 131 -3.47 2.74 6.35
C ASP A 131 -4.88 3.35 6.47
N ALA A 132 -5.85 2.90 5.67
CA ALA A 132 -7.23 3.35 5.76
C ALA A 132 -7.90 2.98 7.10
N VAL A 133 -7.71 1.74 7.56
CA VAL A 133 -8.21 1.26 8.87
C VAL A 133 -7.57 2.04 10.01
N PHE A 134 -6.27 2.31 9.94
CA PHE A 134 -5.54 3.07 10.94
C PHE A 134 -6.07 4.50 11.04
N LEU A 135 -6.23 5.19 9.90
CA LEU A 135 -6.75 6.57 9.88
C LEU A 135 -8.15 6.66 10.48
N HIS A 136 -9.03 5.71 10.16
CA HIS A 136 -10.37 5.68 10.74
C HIS A 136 -10.36 5.37 12.24
N SER A 137 -9.43 4.50 12.67
CA SER A 137 -9.25 4.18 14.08
C SER A 137 -8.71 5.38 14.86
N LEU A 138 -7.80 6.15 14.27
CA LEU A 138 -7.23 7.36 14.87
C LEU A 138 -8.29 8.46 15.05
N GLU A 139 -9.16 8.67 14.06
CA GLU A 139 -10.32 9.57 14.18
C GLU A 139 -11.24 9.14 15.33
N ARG A 140 -11.48 7.83 15.47
CA ARG A 140 -12.29 7.31 16.57
C ARG A 140 -11.63 7.49 17.93
N VAL A 141 -10.32 7.35 18.00
CA VAL A 141 -9.53 7.61 19.22
C VAL A 141 -9.58 9.10 19.56
N GLU A 142 -9.42 10.00 18.58
CA GLU A 142 -9.52 11.45 18.76
C GLU A 142 -10.85 11.83 19.40
N GLU A 143 -11.97 11.29 18.91
CA GLU A 143 -13.29 11.57 19.46
C GLU A 143 -13.43 11.16 20.94
N VAL A 144 -12.80 10.05 21.33
CA VAL A 144 -12.80 9.59 22.73
C VAL A 144 -11.86 10.45 23.56
N MET A 145 -10.68 10.76 23.05
CA MET A 145 -9.66 11.54 23.74
C MET A 145 -10.12 12.97 24.02
N ILE A 146 -10.86 13.62 23.12
CA ILE A 146 -11.42 14.96 23.32
C ILE A 146 -12.39 15.04 24.50
N ARG A 147 -13.04 13.92 24.85
CA ARG A 147 -14.03 13.83 25.93
C ARG A 147 -13.42 13.50 27.30
N LEU A 148 -12.10 13.28 27.37
CA LEU A 148 -11.42 12.96 28.63
C LEU A 148 -11.23 14.21 29.51
N ASP A 149 -11.29 13.99 30.82
CA ASP A 149 -10.96 14.99 31.83
C ASP A 149 -9.44 15.01 32.09
N TYR A 150 -8.71 15.77 31.27
CA TYR A 150 -7.25 15.84 31.32
C TYR A 150 -6.71 16.45 32.62
N SER A 151 -7.45 17.35 33.26
CA SER A 151 -7.06 17.93 34.55
C SER A 151 -6.98 16.82 35.62
N ARG A 152 -8.02 15.99 35.71
CA ARG A 152 -8.06 14.88 36.66
C ARG A 152 -7.02 13.81 36.36
N LEU A 153 -6.77 13.53 35.08
CA LEU A 153 -5.71 12.61 34.62
C LEU A 153 -4.32 13.12 35.01
N ALA A 154 -4.04 14.41 34.80
CA ALA A 154 -2.76 15.04 35.15
C ALA A 154 -2.52 15.02 36.66
N LYS A 155 -3.54 15.36 37.46
CA LYS A 155 -3.48 15.25 38.93
C LYS A 155 -3.15 13.84 39.38
N ARG A 156 -3.90 12.83 38.90
CA ARG A 156 -3.66 11.44 39.29
C ARG A 156 -2.25 10.97 38.93
N ALA A 157 -1.75 11.37 37.75
CA ALA A 157 -0.38 11.05 37.35
C ALA A 157 0.64 11.72 38.29
N PHE A 158 0.40 12.96 38.69
CA PHE A 158 1.27 13.68 39.59
C PHE A 158 1.26 13.11 41.02
N GLU A 159 0.08 12.80 41.56
CA GLU A 159 -0.08 12.15 42.87
C GLU A 159 0.67 10.81 42.94
N LEU A 160 0.64 10.03 41.85
CA LEU A 160 1.33 8.73 41.78
C LEU A 160 2.86 8.87 41.90
N HIS A 161 3.41 10.00 41.44
CA HIS A 161 4.85 10.28 41.42
C HIS A 161 5.24 11.40 42.39
N GLN A 162 4.39 11.73 43.36
CA GLN A 162 4.56 12.90 44.22
C GLN A 162 5.85 12.84 45.06
N ASP A 163 6.19 11.67 45.60
CA ASP A 163 7.40 11.50 46.41
C ASP A 163 8.68 11.70 45.61
N GLU A 164 8.73 11.15 44.39
CA GLU A 164 9.86 11.29 43.47
C GLU A 164 9.98 12.75 42.99
N PHE A 165 8.85 13.38 42.69
CA PHE A 165 8.79 14.79 42.33
C PHE A 165 9.27 15.68 43.48
N ASN A 166 8.80 15.45 44.71
CA ASN A 166 9.24 16.15 45.92
C ASN A 166 10.75 16.03 46.14
N ALA A 167 11.29 14.83 45.96
CA ALA A 167 12.73 14.60 46.06
C ALA A 167 13.51 15.44 45.02
N LYS A 168 13.04 15.48 43.76
CA LYS A 168 13.66 16.30 42.71
C LYS A 168 13.50 17.81 42.90
N VAL A 169 12.36 18.27 43.41
CA VAL A 169 12.16 19.67 43.78
C VAL A 169 13.11 20.05 44.91
N ASN A 170 13.21 19.23 45.96
CA ASN A 170 14.10 19.51 47.09
C ASN A 170 15.58 19.47 46.66
N GLU A 171 16.01 18.52 45.83
CA GLU A 171 17.35 18.49 45.23
C GLU A 171 17.63 19.77 44.41
N SER A 172 16.65 20.21 43.62
CA SER A 172 16.75 21.45 42.82
C SER A 172 16.78 22.72 43.67
N LEU A 173 16.00 22.76 44.76
CA LEU A 173 16.00 23.86 45.71
C LEU A 173 17.32 23.91 46.48
N GLN A 174 17.80 22.78 46.98
CA GLN A 174 19.08 22.68 47.65
C GLN A 174 20.21 23.11 46.73
N SER A 175 20.29 22.60 45.50
CA SER A 175 21.33 23.03 44.56
C SER A 175 21.29 24.53 44.25
N LYS A 176 20.09 25.14 44.12
CA LYS A 176 19.95 26.59 43.87
C LYS A 176 20.20 27.46 45.12
N PHE A 177 19.78 27.02 46.30
CA PHE A 177 19.98 27.75 47.57
C PHE A 177 21.39 27.56 48.15
N LEU A 178 22.04 26.42 47.91
CA LEU A 178 23.40 26.13 48.37
C LEU A 178 24.49 26.86 47.55
N LEU A 179 24.12 27.50 46.43
CA LEU A 179 25.03 28.37 45.66
C LEU A 179 25.26 29.75 46.31
N GLY A 180 24.68 30.06 47.48
CA GLY A 180 24.80 31.37 48.15
C GLY A 180 25.01 31.34 49.67
N GLU A 181 25.11 32.53 50.29
CA GLU A 181 25.39 32.76 51.73
C GLU A 181 24.43 32.06 52.71
N LEU A 182 23.29 31.57 52.22
CA LEU A 182 22.26 30.86 52.99
C LEU A 182 22.67 29.44 53.43
N SER A 183 23.71 28.84 52.85
CA SER A 183 24.17 27.48 53.23
C SER A 183 24.74 27.39 54.65
N ARG A 184 25.07 28.52 55.29
CA ARG A 184 25.65 28.58 56.65
C ARG A 184 24.63 28.49 57.79
N ILE A 185 23.34 28.41 57.46
CA ILE A 185 22.26 28.55 58.44
C ILE A 185 21.72 27.16 58.87
N PRO A 186 21.70 26.84 60.18
CA PRO A 186 21.44 25.48 60.70
C PRO A 186 19.99 24.97 60.61
N PHE A 187 19.14 25.55 59.76
CA PHE A 187 17.74 25.15 59.57
C PHE A 187 17.29 25.11 58.10
N MET A 188 18.22 25.37 57.16
CA MET A 188 17.86 25.54 55.76
C MET A 188 17.35 24.26 55.07
N GLY A 189 17.80 23.08 55.51
CA GLY A 189 17.31 21.80 54.98
C GLY A 189 15.85 21.49 55.34
N GLU A 190 15.40 21.92 56.53
CA GLU A 190 14.00 21.77 56.94
C GLU A 190 13.10 22.77 56.18
N VAL A 191 13.60 24.00 55.98
CA VAL A 191 12.91 25.03 55.18
C VAL A 191 12.80 24.59 53.72
N SER A 192 13.86 24.05 53.11
CA SER A 192 13.82 23.58 51.72
C SER A 192 12.85 22.42 51.53
N LYS A 193 12.77 21.52 52.52
CA LYS A 193 11.84 20.40 52.50
C LYS A 193 10.39 20.88 52.55
N ARG A 194 10.02 21.73 53.52
CA ARG A 194 8.66 22.30 53.61
C ARG A 194 8.29 23.11 52.37
N LEU A 195 9.21 23.95 51.89
CA LEU A 195 8.99 24.73 50.68
C LEU A 195 8.82 23.82 49.45
N GLY A 196 9.54 22.71 49.39
CA GLY A 196 9.37 21.69 48.35
C GLY A 196 7.98 21.05 48.40
N GLU A 197 7.52 20.67 49.59
CA GLU A 197 6.15 20.15 49.80
C GLU A 197 5.08 21.17 49.38
N ASP A 198 5.23 22.43 49.77
CA ASP A 198 4.31 23.53 49.40
C ASP A 198 4.28 23.77 47.89
N ILE A 199 5.45 23.80 47.23
CA ILE A 199 5.56 23.96 45.77
C ILE A 199 4.90 22.80 45.04
N SER A 200 5.12 21.56 45.49
CA SER A 200 4.50 20.39 44.86
C SER A 200 2.99 20.38 45.03
N SER A 201 2.48 20.79 46.19
CA SER A 201 1.05 20.98 46.41
C SER A 201 0.49 22.03 45.44
N MET A 202 1.15 23.18 45.34
CA MET A 202 0.77 24.25 44.41
C MET A 202 0.78 23.79 42.95
N ILE A 203 1.78 23.03 42.52
CA ILE A 203 1.84 22.46 41.16
C ILE A 203 0.70 21.47 40.92
N THR A 204 0.37 20.63 41.91
CA THR A 204 -0.77 19.71 41.81
C THR A 204 -2.09 20.47 41.62
N GLU A 205 -2.28 21.55 42.37
CA GLU A 205 -3.45 22.43 42.27
C GLU A 205 -3.53 23.12 40.90
N VAL A 206 -2.40 23.58 40.36
CA VAL A 206 -2.32 24.15 39.01
C VAL A 206 -2.63 23.09 37.94
N LEU A 207 -2.18 21.85 38.12
CA LEU A 207 -2.47 20.75 37.19
C LEU A 207 -3.94 20.32 37.23
N GLU A 208 -4.61 20.47 38.38
CA GLU A 208 -6.05 20.24 38.54
C GLU A 208 -6.93 21.38 37.96
N ASN A 209 -6.31 22.44 37.43
CA ASN A 209 -7.03 23.54 36.81
C ASN A 209 -7.57 23.15 35.41
N GLU A 210 -8.78 23.62 35.09
CA GLU A 210 -9.41 23.51 33.77
C GLU A 210 -8.50 24.03 32.64
N VAL A 211 -7.74 25.10 32.89
CA VAL A 211 -6.79 25.66 31.91
C VAL A 211 -5.71 24.65 31.53
N THR A 212 -5.14 23.94 32.50
CA THR A 212 -4.13 22.89 32.25
C THR A 212 -4.77 21.72 31.49
N GLY A 213 -6.00 21.35 31.86
CA GLY A 213 -6.78 20.34 31.14
C GLY A 213 -6.94 20.67 29.65
N GLU A 214 -7.34 21.89 29.32
CA GLU A 214 -7.49 22.34 27.93
C GLU A 214 -6.14 22.40 27.18
N ILE A 215 -5.04 22.77 27.85
CA ILE A 215 -3.70 22.71 27.24
C ILE A 215 -3.35 21.26 26.88
N MET A 216 -3.53 20.32 27.81
CA MET A 216 -3.23 18.90 27.57
C MET A 216 -4.11 18.29 26.46
N LYS A 217 -5.36 18.73 26.38
CA LYS A 217 -6.27 18.36 25.29
C LYS A 217 -5.75 18.85 23.94
N GLN A 218 -5.34 20.11 23.83
CA GLN A 218 -4.74 20.65 22.59
C GLN A 218 -3.45 19.93 22.19
N VAL A 219 -2.58 19.61 23.16
CA VAL A 219 -1.36 18.83 22.92
C VAL A 219 -1.72 17.45 22.36
N THR A 220 -2.73 16.81 22.92
CA THR A 220 -3.19 15.48 22.48
C THR A 220 -3.77 15.54 21.06
N GLU A 221 -4.62 16.51 20.76
CA GLU A 221 -5.16 16.74 19.41
C GLU A 221 -4.02 16.94 18.39
N ALA A 222 -3.00 17.74 18.74
CA ALA A 222 -1.85 17.95 17.90
C ALA A 222 -1.04 16.67 17.64
N ILE A 223 -0.86 15.83 18.65
CA ILE A 223 -0.18 14.53 18.53
C ILE A 223 -0.94 13.60 17.57
N LEU A 224 -2.26 13.46 17.75
CA LEU A 224 -3.09 12.61 16.89
C LEU A 224 -3.06 13.11 15.45
N LYS A 225 -3.15 14.42 15.25
CA LYS A 225 -3.03 15.04 13.91
C LYS A 225 -1.68 14.75 13.26
N GLU A 226 -0.59 14.81 14.02
CA GLU A 226 0.75 14.51 13.52
C GLU A 226 0.92 13.02 13.17
N MET A 227 0.34 12.11 13.95
CA MET A 227 0.29 10.67 13.63
C MET A 227 -0.47 10.42 12.32
N ALA A 228 -1.64 11.07 12.15
CA ALA A 228 -2.43 10.98 10.93
C ALA A 228 -1.63 11.46 9.70
N ASN A 229 -0.92 12.57 9.85
CA ASN A 229 -0.09 13.15 8.80
C ASN A 229 1.08 12.23 8.43
N HIS A 230 1.73 11.59 9.41
CA HIS A 230 2.79 10.62 9.13
C HIS A 230 2.28 9.44 8.31
N VAL A 231 1.14 8.84 8.69
CA VAL A 231 0.57 7.71 7.95
C VAL A 231 0.17 8.10 6.53
N LYS A 232 -0.36 9.31 6.32
CA LYS A 232 -0.65 9.84 4.98
C LYS A 232 0.60 10.05 4.12
N LYS A 233 1.78 10.26 4.72
CA LYS A 233 3.05 10.46 4.00
C LYS A 233 3.77 9.14 3.66
N LEU A 234 3.55 8.06 4.43
CA LEU A 234 4.10 6.72 4.15
C LEU A 234 3.84 6.19 2.74
N PRO A 235 2.65 6.35 2.12
CA PRO A 235 2.44 5.91 0.73
C PRO A 235 3.30 6.67 -0.28
N LEU A 236 3.64 7.94 -0.04
CA LEU A 236 4.51 8.72 -0.93
C LEU A 236 5.97 8.24 -0.87
N GLU A 237 6.45 7.89 0.33
CA GLU A 237 7.83 7.40 0.51
C GLU A 237 8.00 5.97 -0.03
N ARG A 238 6.98 5.11 0.13
CA ARG A 238 6.97 3.74 -0.42
C ARG A 238 6.98 3.70 -1.95
N ILE A 239 6.29 4.64 -2.62
CA ILE A 239 6.28 4.73 -4.10
C ILE A 239 7.57 5.36 -4.65
N THR A 240 8.20 6.26 -3.88
CA THR A 240 9.38 7.03 -4.33
C THR A 240 10.71 6.38 -3.97
N ARG A 241 10.75 5.42 -3.04
CA ARG A 241 11.98 4.65 -2.79
C ARG A 241 12.35 3.84 -4.03
N PRO A 242 13.59 3.99 -4.55
CA PRO A 242 14.12 3.05 -5.52
C PRO A 242 14.05 1.64 -4.91
N LEU A 243 13.67 0.66 -5.71
CA LEU A 243 13.70 -0.75 -5.33
C LEU A 243 15.15 -1.14 -4.97
N GLU A 244 15.51 -1.02 -3.69
CA GLU A 244 16.71 -1.69 -3.18
C GLU A 244 16.48 -3.19 -3.39
N THR A 245 17.31 -3.77 -4.24
CA THR A 245 17.29 -5.22 -4.49
C THR A 245 17.37 -5.98 -3.15
N PRO A 246 16.71 -7.13 -2.99
CA PRO A 246 16.67 -7.89 -1.72
C PRO A 246 18.04 -8.22 -1.10
N ILE A 247 19.11 -8.10 -1.88
CA ILE A 247 20.50 -8.29 -1.48
C ILE A 247 21.01 -7.13 -0.61
N GLU A 248 20.54 -5.90 -0.83
CA GLU A 248 20.97 -4.70 -0.08
C GLU A 248 20.37 -4.65 1.32
N ILE A 249 19.09 -5.01 1.48
CA ILE A 249 18.38 -4.98 2.77
C ILE A 249 19.06 -5.89 3.80
N LYS A 250 19.52 -7.07 3.38
CA LYS A 250 20.21 -8.03 4.27
C LYS A 250 21.58 -7.51 4.72
N SER A 251 22.33 -6.90 3.79
CA SER A 251 23.65 -6.34 4.06
C SER A 251 23.62 -5.09 4.96
N GLN A 252 22.55 -4.29 4.89
CA GLN A 252 22.35 -3.13 5.76
C GLN A 252 21.83 -3.53 7.15
N SER A 253 20.96 -4.54 7.25
CA SER A 253 20.50 -5.04 8.56
C SER A 253 21.62 -5.74 9.35
N GLU A 254 22.48 -6.50 8.68
CA GLU A 254 23.63 -7.17 9.32
C GLU A 254 24.71 -6.14 9.74
N ASN A 255 25.04 -5.16 8.89
CA ASN A 255 26.02 -4.12 9.26
C ASN A 255 25.55 -3.18 10.38
N LYS A 256 24.24 -2.95 10.51
CA LYS A 256 23.71 -2.07 11.56
C LYS A 256 23.70 -2.75 12.92
N PHE A 257 23.43 -4.06 12.96
CA PHE A 257 23.50 -4.86 14.18
C PHE A 257 24.94 -5.10 14.66
N GLU A 258 25.90 -5.25 13.75
CA GLU A 258 27.31 -5.51 14.12
C GLU A 258 28.05 -4.26 14.60
N LYS A 259 27.64 -3.07 14.17
CA LYS A 259 28.23 -1.80 14.64
C LYS A 259 27.75 -1.35 16.02
N GLU A 260 26.59 -1.81 16.48
CA GLU A 260 26.01 -1.38 17.76
C GLU A 260 26.39 -2.27 18.95
N ASN A 261 27.10 -3.40 18.73
CA ASN A 261 27.45 -4.30 19.83
C ASN A 261 28.84 -4.97 19.65
N PRO A 262 29.95 -4.28 19.97
CA PRO A 262 31.25 -4.92 20.06
C PRO A 262 31.35 -5.66 21.40
N THR A 263 30.86 -6.90 21.46
CA THR A 263 31.17 -7.82 22.56
C THR A 263 32.61 -8.35 22.39
N THR A 264 33.60 -7.56 22.80
CA THR A 264 34.94 -8.07 23.13
C THR A 264 34.92 -8.62 24.56
N PRO A 265 35.20 -9.92 24.80
CA PRO A 265 35.40 -10.42 26.15
C PRO A 265 36.79 -10.01 26.66
N PRO A 266 36.94 -9.67 27.96
CA PRO A 266 38.25 -9.32 28.52
C PRO A 266 39.14 -10.56 28.62
N GLU A 267 40.36 -10.39 28.12
CA GLU A 267 41.47 -11.34 28.18
C GLU A 267 41.93 -11.52 29.65
N GLU A 268 41.61 -12.66 30.26
CA GLU A 268 42.21 -13.06 31.55
C GLU A 268 43.68 -13.42 31.32
N LYS A 269 44.60 -12.62 31.90
CA LYS A 269 46.00 -13.00 32.10
C LYS A 269 46.23 -13.38 33.56
N PRO A 270 46.73 -14.60 33.85
CA PRO A 270 47.25 -14.93 35.17
C PRO A 270 48.78 -14.71 35.22
N LEU A 271 49.22 -13.86 36.15
CA LEU A 271 50.36 -14.08 37.07
C LEU A 271 50.47 -12.92 38.07
#